data_AF-D1YYF2-F1
#
_entry.id   AF-D1YYF2-F1
#
_cell.length_a   1.000
_cell.length_b   1.000
_cell.length_c   1.000
_cell.angle_alpha   90.00
_cell.angle_beta   90.00
_cell.angle_gamma   90.00
#
_symmetry.space_group_name_H-M   'P 1'
#
loop_
_entity.id
_entity.type
_entity.pdbx_description
1 polymer ?
#
loop_
_entity_poly.entity_id
_entity_poly.type
_entity_poly.pdbx_seq_one_letter_code
_entity_poly.pdbx_strand_id
1 'polypeptide(L)'
;MERMSLLYQFLGYTPENYSRVSVAQYELLMCLTKQQVDQELQQAWTPIVGSLEHNIALFCSEGLLEEASLEEKFDSKYRVADIKSLLEQHQISMSPKARKSEMIARYLDCIPANVASNEVADIRRYRLTGKGKKQVEFYLASKEMARKTMEASAMAYLMTGDLTRAGQRIALYESQQVFSKGPGIDWSKGMPEAYLKLAAYLLAHDYSELPLLETQRKEVGAKLALSALLGETYADAGKRILDVSNGEFGWTVFGNVLRTNPCCGYATTCNLDDPLEIAQLYARMRMGEACTNMDLEKLSALRLGKGIKILPANGNHCISCTRGKHQYSWSEIQSLPRLPKQWGCMCTYSAWI
;
A
#
# COMPACT_ATOMS: atom_id res chain seq x y z
N MET A 1 19.56 24.13 -34.14
CA MET A 1 18.78 24.62 -32.99
C MET A 1 17.76 25.60 -33.54
N GLU A 2 16.68 25.06 -34.12
CA GLU A 2 15.69 25.82 -34.87
C GLU A 2 14.77 26.58 -33.90
N ARG A 3 14.63 27.89 -34.12
CA ARG A 3 13.74 28.75 -33.33
C ARG A 3 12.31 28.51 -33.79
N MET A 4 11.50 27.90 -32.93
CA MET A 4 10.05 27.84 -33.16
C MET A 4 9.43 29.25 -33.11
N SER A 5 8.51 29.48 -34.04
CA SER A 5 7.81 30.76 -34.23
C SER A 5 6.82 31.05 -33.08
N LEU A 6 6.88 32.28 -32.54
CA LEU A 6 5.99 32.84 -31.50
C LEU A 6 4.49 32.77 -31.86
N LEU A 7 4.16 32.63 -33.14
CA LEU A 7 2.79 32.45 -33.61
C LEU A 7 2.15 31.13 -33.15
N TYR A 8 2.94 30.07 -32.90
CA TYR A 8 2.43 28.78 -32.41
C TYR A 8 1.95 28.85 -30.96
N GLN A 9 2.56 29.69 -30.12
CA GLN A 9 2.14 29.88 -28.73
C GLN A 9 0.83 30.68 -28.60
N PHE A 10 0.54 31.57 -29.55
CA PHE A 10 -0.65 32.43 -29.50
C PHE A 10 -1.93 31.77 -30.06
N LEU A 11 -1.81 30.77 -30.92
CA LEU A 11 -2.94 30.05 -31.51
C LEU A 11 -3.41 28.85 -30.68
N GLY A 12 -2.91 28.67 -29.45
CA GLY A 12 -3.23 27.52 -28.59
C GLY A 12 -2.73 26.18 -29.15
N TYR A 13 -1.81 26.22 -30.11
CA TYR A 13 -1.28 25.05 -30.78
C TYR A 13 -0.07 24.52 -29.99
N THR A 14 -0.33 23.78 -28.91
CA THR A 14 0.68 22.89 -28.35
C THR A 14 0.81 21.66 -29.26
N PRO A 15 2.02 21.28 -29.72
CA PRO A 15 2.26 20.01 -30.41
C PRO A 15 1.94 18.76 -29.57
N GLU A 16 1.36 18.93 -28.38
CA GLU A 16 1.17 17.93 -27.33
C GLU A 16 -0.19 17.22 -27.38
N ASN A 17 -1.00 17.45 -28.42
CA ASN A 17 -2.21 16.66 -28.70
C ASN A 17 -1.89 15.34 -29.42
N TYR A 18 -0.69 14.76 -29.18
CA TYR A 18 -0.50 13.33 -29.32
C TYR A 18 -1.44 12.66 -28.32
N SER A 19 -2.30 11.77 -28.82
CA SER A 19 -3.18 10.86 -28.08
C SER A 19 -2.77 10.69 -26.63
N ARG A 20 -3.37 11.49 -25.73
CA ARG A 20 -3.04 11.41 -24.31
C ARG A 20 -3.59 10.09 -23.80
N VAL A 21 -2.71 9.09 -23.71
CA VAL A 21 -2.91 7.88 -22.93
C VAL A 21 -3.48 8.31 -21.57
N SER A 22 -4.70 7.90 -21.29
CA SER A 22 -5.37 8.23 -20.03
C SER A 22 -4.67 7.56 -18.84
N VAL A 23 -4.94 8.03 -17.62
CA VAL A 23 -4.40 7.41 -16.39
C VAL A 23 -4.72 5.91 -16.35
N ALA A 24 -5.95 5.52 -16.71
CA ALA A 24 -6.37 4.12 -16.77
C ALA A 24 -5.58 3.32 -17.82
N GLN A 25 -5.27 3.91 -18.96
CA GLN A 25 -4.46 3.26 -19.98
C GLN A 25 -2.99 3.12 -19.57
N TYR A 26 -2.42 4.06 -18.81
CA TYR A 26 -1.07 3.89 -18.23
C TYR A 26 -1.02 2.75 -17.21
N GLU A 27 -2.04 2.65 -16.35
CA GLU A 27 -2.15 1.54 -15.40
C GLU A 27 -2.29 0.20 -16.13
N LEU A 28 -3.09 0.14 -17.20
CA LEU A 28 -3.20 -1.04 -18.05
C LEU A 28 -1.86 -1.39 -18.71
N LEU A 29 -1.17 -0.39 -19.27
CA LEU A 29 0.12 -0.58 -19.92
C LEU A 29 1.15 -1.22 -18.97
N MET A 30 1.22 -0.74 -17.71
CA MET A 30 2.07 -1.35 -16.69
C MET A 30 1.60 -2.77 -16.33
N CYS A 31 0.29 -3.02 -16.30
CA CYS A 31 -0.27 -4.33 -15.99
C CYS A 31 0.11 -5.38 -17.04
N LEU A 32 -0.02 -5.05 -18.33
CA LEU A 32 0.29 -5.92 -19.48
C LEU A 32 1.74 -6.42 -19.51
N THR A 33 2.64 -5.72 -18.82
CA THR A 33 4.08 -6.07 -18.76
C THR A 33 4.42 -7.02 -17.61
N LYS A 34 3.53 -7.14 -16.63
CA LYS A 34 3.74 -7.93 -15.41
C LYS A 34 3.11 -9.32 -15.49
N GLN A 35 2.06 -9.49 -16.28
CA GLN A 35 1.32 -10.74 -16.38
C GLN A 35 0.88 -11.06 -17.81
N GLN A 36 0.50 -12.32 -18.03
CA GLN A 36 -0.04 -12.79 -19.29
C GLN A 36 -1.42 -12.18 -19.55
N VAL A 37 -1.75 -11.99 -20.83
CA VAL A 37 -3.10 -11.62 -21.25
C VAL A 37 -3.97 -12.87 -21.34
N ASP A 38 -4.88 -13.00 -20.40
CA ASP A 38 -5.87 -14.07 -20.31
C ASP A 38 -7.30 -13.50 -20.19
N GLN A 39 -8.27 -14.39 -20.02
CA GLN A 39 -9.68 -14.03 -19.90
C GLN A 39 -9.98 -13.26 -18.60
N GLU A 40 -9.27 -13.55 -17.51
CA GLU A 40 -9.45 -12.88 -16.23
C GLU A 40 -9.02 -11.42 -16.34
N LEU A 41 -7.84 -11.16 -16.93
CA LEU A 41 -7.37 -9.81 -17.21
C LEU A 41 -8.36 -9.04 -18.08
N GLN A 42 -8.86 -9.69 -19.14
CA GLN A 42 -9.84 -9.08 -20.03
C GLN A 42 -11.12 -8.69 -19.30
N GLN A 43 -11.67 -9.58 -18.45
CA GLN A 43 -12.87 -9.31 -17.67
C GLN A 43 -12.66 -8.18 -16.65
N ALA A 44 -11.51 -8.13 -15.99
CA ALA A 44 -11.20 -7.13 -14.98
C ALA A 44 -11.02 -5.72 -15.59
N TRP A 45 -10.37 -5.61 -16.76
CA TRP A 45 -10.00 -4.32 -17.33
C TRP A 45 -10.99 -3.76 -18.33
N THR A 46 -11.78 -4.60 -19.00
CA THR A 46 -12.75 -4.12 -20.01
C THR A 46 -13.73 -3.06 -19.47
N PRO A 47 -14.27 -3.19 -18.24
CA PRO A 47 -15.13 -2.16 -17.66
C PRO A 47 -14.42 -0.81 -17.39
N ILE A 48 -13.09 -0.80 -17.30
CA ILE A 48 -12.29 0.36 -16.91
C ILE A 48 -11.79 1.12 -18.14
N VAL A 49 -11.24 0.41 -19.13
CA VAL A 49 -10.55 0.99 -20.29
C VAL A 49 -11.21 0.65 -21.64
N GLY A 50 -12.32 -0.09 -21.63
CA GLY A 50 -12.94 -0.63 -22.84
C GLY A 50 -12.18 -1.83 -23.40
N SER A 51 -12.33 -2.10 -24.70
CA SER A 51 -11.75 -3.30 -25.34
C SER A 51 -10.24 -3.43 -25.08
N LEU A 52 -9.83 -4.54 -24.45
CA LEU A 52 -8.43 -4.84 -24.17
C LEU A 52 -7.60 -4.96 -25.46
N GLU A 53 -8.14 -5.67 -26.47
CA GLU A 53 -7.48 -5.84 -27.77
C GLU A 53 -7.24 -4.51 -28.49
N HIS A 54 -8.21 -3.59 -28.41
CA HIS A 54 -8.07 -2.27 -28.99
C HIS A 54 -6.94 -1.47 -28.32
N ASN A 55 -6.86 -1.51 -26.98
CA ASN A 55 -5.80 -0.83 -26.24
C ASN A 55 -4.42 -1.44 -26.51
N ILE A 56 -4.31 -2.77 -26.59
CA ILE A 56 -3.06 -3.45 -26.96
C ILE A 56 -2.62 -3.03 -28.37
N ALA A 57 -3.52 -3.09 -29.35
CA ALA A 57 -3.23 -2.68 -30.71
C ALA A 57 -2.79 -1.21 -30.79
N LEU A 58 -3.46 -0.33 -30.02
CA LEU A 58 -3.08 1.07 -29.89
C LEU A 58 -1.66 1.22 -29.33
N PHE A 59 -1.34 0.58 -28.20
CA PHE A 59 0.00 0.66 -27.59
C PHE A 59 1.10 0.12 -28.50
N CYS A 60 0.84 -0.95 -29.24
CA CYS A 60 1.76 -1.49 -30.25
C CYS A 60 1.95 -0.49 -31.41
N SER A 61 0.87 0.10 -31.92
CA SER A 61 0.94 1.08 -33.02
C SER A 61 1.66 2.37 -32.63
N GLU A 62 1.54 2.78 -31.36
CA GLU A 62 2.25 3.93 -30.81
C GLU A 62 3.70 3.59 -30.41
N GLY A 63 4.11 2.33 -30.55
CA GLY A 63 5.44 1.84 -30.18
C GLY A 63 5.72 1.94 -28.69
N LEU A 64 4.71 1.83 -27.84
CA LEU A 64 4.85 1.78 -26.37
C LEU A 64 5.03 0.36 -25.86
N LEU A 65 4.40 -0.58 -26.56
CA LEU A 65 4.38 -1.99 -26.23
C LEU A 65 4.85 -2.79 -27.43
N GLU A 66 5.54 -3.89 -27.16
CA GLU A 66 5.84 -4.91 -28.16
C GLU A 66 5.60 -6.29 -27.55
N GLU A 67 5.43 -7.28 -28.42
CA GLU A 67 5.31 -8.66 -27.98
C GLU A 67 6.60 -9.11 -27.27
N ALA A 68 6.44 -9.86 -26.17
CA ALA A 68 7.58 -10.38 -25.43
C ALA A 68 8.39 -11.35 -26.30
N SER A 69 9.70 -11.41 -26.08
CA SER A 69 10.57 -12.30 -26.86
C SER A 69 10.25 -13.77 -26.61
N LEU A 70 10.72 -14.65 -27.49
CA LEU A 70 10.54 -16.10 -27.31
C LEU A 70 11.10 -16.56 -25.96
N GLU A 71 12.27 -16.05 -25.58
CA GLU A 71 12.90 -16.35 -24.28
C GLU A 71 11.96 -16.01 -23.11
N GLU A 72 11.35 -14.83 -23.13
CA GLU A 72 10.44 -14.36 -22.08
C GLU A 72 9.13 -15.17 -22.04
N LYS A 73 8.63 -15.58 -23.21
CA LYS A 73 7.45 -16.46 -23.32
C LYS A 73 7.73 -17.85 -22.78
N PHE A 74 8.85 -18.46 -23.16
CA PHE A 74 9.29 -19.76 -22.63
C PHE A 74 9.52 -19.71 -21.12
N ASP A 75 10.15 -18.64 -20.62
CA ASP A 75 10.34 -18.46 -19.19
C ASP A 75 9.01 -18.36 -18.44
N SER A 76 7.99 -17.74 -19.03
CA SER A 76 6.67 -17.66 -18.41
C SER A 76 5.90 -18.99 -18.43
N LYS A 77 5.98 -19.74 -19.53
CA LYS A 77 5.18 -20.96 -19.75
C LYS A 77 5.72 -22.16 -18.97
N TYR A 78 7.03 -22.36 -19.03
CA TYR A 78 7.64 -23.62 -18.64
C TYR A 78 8.34 -23.53 -17.30
N ARG A 79 8.18 -24.56 -16.46
CA ARG A 79 9.02 -24.77 -15.29
C ARG A 79 10.35 -25.37 -15.71
N VAL A 80 11.32 -25.39 -14.79
CA VAL A 80 12.64 -25.99 -15.04
C VAL A 80 12.53 -27.46 -15.47
N ALA A 81 11.59 -28.22 -14.89
CA ALA A 81 11.37 -29.62 -15.26
C ALA A 81 10.88 -29.76 -16.71
N ASP A 82 9.92 -28.93 -17.12
CA ASP A 82 9.33 -28.99 -18.46
C ASP A 82 10.36 -28.67 -19.54
N ILE A 83 11.23 -27.68 -19.29
CA ILE A 83 12.32 -27.34 -20.23
C ILE A 83 13.33 -28.48 -20.36
N LYS A 84 13.63 -29.20 -19.27
CA LYS A 84 14.50 -30.39 -19.34
C LYS A 84 13.87 -31.48 -20.20
N SER A 85 12.58 -31.74 -20.02
CA SER A 85 11.85 -32.70 -20.85
C SER A 85 11.83 -32.29 -22.32
N LEU A 86 11.68 -31.00 -22.64
CA LEU A 86 11.79 -30.48 -24.01
C LEU A 86 13.20 -30.70 -24.59
N LEU A 87 14.26 -30.37 -23.85
CA LEU A 87 15.64 -30.60 -24.29
C LEU A 87 15.92 -32.09 -24.56
N GLU A 88 15.45 -32.98 -23.68
CA GLU A 88 15.58 -34.43 -23.82
C GLU A 88 14.81 -34.95 -25.05
N GLN A 89 13.56 -34.51 -25.24
CA GLN A 89 12.73 -34.89 -26.39
C GLN A 89 13.40 -34.54 -27.73
N HIS A 90 14.13 -33.43 -27.77
CA HIS A 90 14.87 -32.97 -28.95
C HIS A 90 16.33 -33.43 -29.00
N GLN A 91 16.76 -34.30 -28.08
CA GLN A 91 18.13 -34.84 -28.01
C GLN A 91 19.21 -33.74 -27.85
N ILE A 92 18.88 -32.64 -27.17
CA ILE A 92 19.79 -31.52 -26.93
C ILE A 92 20.53 -31.76 -25.61
N SER A 93 21.81 -32.11 -25.71
CA SER A 93 22.67 -32.32 -24.55
C SER A 93 22.89 -31.04 -23.75
N MET A 94 22.74 -31.13 -22.42
CA MET A 94 22.95 -30.02 -21.50
C MET A 94 23.54 -30.46 -20.17
N SER A 95 24.23 -29.52 -19.50
CA SER A 95 24.75 -29.76 -18.15
C SER A 95 23.59 -29.90 -17.16
N PRO A 96 23.63 -30.91 -16.26
CA PRO A 96 22.55 -31.13 -15.29
C PRO A 96 22.38 -29.98 -14.28
N LYS A 97 23.38 -29.09 -14.16
CA LYS A 97 23.41 -27.93 -13.25
C LYS A 97 23.09 -26.59 -13.92
N ALA A 98 22.66 -26.58 -15.18
CA ALA A 98 22.41 -25.34 -15.90
C ALA A 98 21.22 -24.55 -15.34
N ARG A 99 21.28 -23.22 -15.47
CA ARG A 99 20.18 -22.33 -15.06
C ARG A 99 19.07 -22.37 -16.10
N LYS A 100 17.83 -22.02 -15.68
CA LYS A 100 16.66 -22.02 -16.57
C LYS A 100 16.86 -21.18 -17.82
N SER A 101 17.42 -19.97 -17.68
CA SER A 101 17.72 -19.07 -18.79
C SER A 101 18.71 -19.68 -19.79
N GLU A 102 19.71 -20.42 -19.32
CA GLU A 102 20.69 -21.10 -20.17
C GLU A 102 20.03 -22.26 -20.93
N MET A 103 19.14 -23.00 -20.26
CA MET A 103 18.37 -24.07 -20.88
C MET A 103 17.43 -23.56 -21.98
N ILE A 104 16.76 -22.44 -21.75
CA ILE A 104 15.90 -21.79 -22.76
C ILE A 104 16.74 -21.30 -23.94
N ALA A 105 17.82 -20.56 -23.69
CA ALA A 105 18.71 -20.07 -24.74
C ALA A 105 19.23 -21.24 -25.59
N ARG A 106 19.69 -22.33 -24.94
CA ARG A 106 20.18 -23.51 -25.64
C ARG A 106 19.11 -24.19 -26.49
N TYR A 107 17.88 -24.28 -25.98
CA TYR A 107 16.76 -24.83 -26.74
C TYR A 107 16.49 -23.98 -28.00
N LEU A 108 16.43 -22.66 -27.85
CA LEU A 108 16.16 -21.73 -28.95
C LEU A 108 17.30 -21.68 -29.98
N ASP A 109 18.56 -21.91 -29.58
CA ASP A 109 19.71 -22.01 -30.49
C ASP A 109 19.67 -23.28 -31.36
N CYS A 110 19.06 -24.36 -30.86
CA CYS A 110 19.06 -25.66 -31.54
C CYS A 110 17.79 -25.94 -32.34
N ILE A 111 16.69 -25.25 -32.05
CA ILE A 111 15.37 -25.50 -32.66
C ILE A 111 15.01 -24.38 -33.66
N PRO A 112 14.45 -24.71 -34.83
CA PRO A 112 13.95 -23.71 -35.77
C PRO A 112 12.96 -22.74 -35.12
N ALA A 113 13.10 -21.44 -35.40
CA ALA A 113 12.32 -20.38 -34.75
C ALA A 113 10.79 -20.54 -34.92
N ASN A 114 10.33 -21.09 -36.05
CA ASN A 114 8.91 -21.37 -36.27
C ASN A 114 8.37 -22.47 -35.34
N VAL A 115 9.16 -23.52 -35.08
CA VAL A 115 8.81 -24.59 -34.14
C VAL A 115 8.75 -24.03 -32.73
N ALA A 116 9.78 -23.30 -32.30
CA ALA A 116 9.81 -22.66 -30.99
C ALA A 116 8.66 -21.66 -30.81
N SER A 117 8.29 -20.90 -31.85
CA SER A 117 7.17 -19.97 -31.79
C SER A 117 5.82 -20.67 -31.59
N ASN A 118 5.63 -21.83 -32.23
CA ASN A 118 4.41 -22.63 -32.08
C ASN A 118 4.26 -23.19 -30.65
N GLU A 119 5.36 -23.55 -30.00
CA GLU A 119 5.37 -24.06 -28.62
C GLU A 119 4.89 -23.05 -27.58
N VAL A 120 4.90 -21.75 -27.90
CA VAL A 120 4.45 -20.67 -27.01
C VAL A 120 3.40 -19.77 -27.66
N ALA A 121 2.70 -20.25 -28.68
CA ALA A 121 1.71 -19.47 -29.43
C ALA A 121 0.49 -19.05 -28.59
N ASP A 122 0.17 -19.81 -27.55
CA ASP A 122 -0.90 -19.54 -26.57
C ASP A 122 -0.49 -18.48 -25.53
N ILE A 123 0.79 -18.13 -25.45
CA ILE A 123 1.33 -17.19 -24.47
C ILE A 123 1.31 -15.78 -25.03
N ARG A 124 0.30 -15.03 -24.60
CA ARG A 124 0.14 -13.61 -24.91
C ARG A 124 0.80 -12.76 -23.84
N ARG A 125 2.07 -12.41 -24.05
CA ARG A 125 2.84 -11.57 -23.13
C ARG A 125 3.48 -10.41 -23.88
N TYR A 126 3.58 -9.27 -23.20
CA TYR A 126 4.10 -8.05 -23.78
C TYR A 126 5.18 -7.44 -22.89
N ARG A 127 6.00 -6.57 -23.49
CA ARG A 127 7.02 -5.77 -22.78
C ARG A 127 7.03 -4.34 -23.27
N LEU A 128 7.50 -3.44 -22.42
CA LEU A 128 7.66 -2.04 -22.80
C LEU A 128 8.83 -1.88 -23.77
N THR A 129 8.61 -1.14 -24.84
CA THR A 129 9.69 -0.63 -25.69
C THR A 129 10.50 0.44 -24.93
N GLY A 130 11.61 0.90 -25.50
CA GLY A 130 12.34 2.06 -24.94
C GLY A 130 11.49 3.33 -24.80
N LYS A 131 10.55 3.56 -25.73
CA LYS A 131 9.59 4.68 -25.66
C LYS A 131 8.56 4.44 -24.55
N GLY A 132 8.00 3.24 -24.47
CA GLY A 132 7.06 2.86 -23.43
C GLY A 132 7.63 2.99 -22.02
N LYS A 133 8.88 2.55 -21.80
CA LYS A 133 9.59 2.70 -20.52
C LYS A 133 9.66 4.17 -20.09
N LYS A 134 10.11 5.06 -20.97
CA LYS A 134 10.20 6.50 -20.67
C LYS A 134 8.84 7.11 -20.30
N GLN A 135 7.77 6.72 -21.00
CA GLN A 135 6.43 7.23 -20.68
C GLN A 135 5.90 6.70 -19.35
N VAL A 136 6.10 5.41 -19.06
CA VAL A 136 5.75 4.81 -17.77
C VAL A 136 6.54 5.45 -16.63
N GLU A 137 7.84 5.68 -16.79
CA GLU A 137 8.67 6.38 -15.80
C GLU A 137 8.18 7.81 -15.55
N PHE A 138 7.87 8.56 -16.61
CA PHE A 138 7.29 9.90 -16.50
C PHE A 138 5.94 9.89 -15.77
N TYR A 139 5.08 8.93 -16.11
CA TYR A 139 3.79 8.74 -15.44
C TYR A 139 3.97 8.43 -13.94
N LEU A 140 4.85 7.49 -13.59
CA LEU A 140 5.14 7.12 -12.21
C LEU A 140 5.71 8.29 -11.41
N ALA A 141 6.63 9.06 -12.00
CA ALA A 141 7.17 10.27 -11.38
C ALA A 141 6.09 11.32 -11.14
N SER A 142 5.18 11.50 -12.11
CA SER A 142 4.06 12.43 -12.00
C SER A 142 3.06 12.00 -10.92
N LYS A 143 2.74 10.69 -10.84
CA LYS A 143 1.88 10.09 -9.81
C LYS A 143 2.48 10.28 -8.42
N GLU A 144 3.78 10.02 -8.28
CA GLU A 144 4.50 10.22 -7.02
C GLU A 144 4.53 11.69 -6.60
N MET A 145 4.75 12.61 -7.53
CA MET A 145 4.71 14.05 -7.26
C MET A 145 3.30 14.50 -6.83
N ALA A 146 2.25 13.99 -7.48
CA ALA A 146 0.87 14.27 -7.11
C ALA A 146 0.54 13.76 -5.69
N ARG A 147 1.01 12.55 -5.35
CA ARG A 147 0.89 11.99 -4.01
C ARG A 147 1.60 12.86 -2.97
N LYS A 148 2.88 13.20 -3.19
CA LYS A 148 3.65 14.07 -2.29
C LYS A 148 2.98 15.42 -2.07
N THR A 149 2.44 16.01 -3.13
CA THR A 149 1.72 17.30 -3.06
C THR A 149 0.45 17.18 -2.22
N MET A 150 -0.30 16.10 -2.39
CA MET A 150 -1.48 15.80 -1.57
C MET A 150 -1.09 15.62 -0.10
N GLU A 151 -0.09 14.80 0.19
CA GLU A 151 0.35 14.50 1.54
C GLU A 151 0.87 15.76 2.26
N ALA A 152 1.67 16.58 1.58
CA ALA A 152 2.15 17.85 2.14
C ALA A 152 0.99 18.81 2.46
N SER A 153 -0.01 18.90 1.58
CA SER A 153 -1.20 19.72 1.80
C SER A 153 -2.04 19.21 2.97
N ALA A 154 -2.29 17.89 3.03
CA ALA A 154 -3.05 17.27 4.11
C ALA A 154 -2.31 17.42 5.45
N MET A 155 -0.99 17.24 5.47
CA MET A 155 -0.15 17.42 6.65
C MET A 155 -0.22 18.86 7.16
N ALA A 156 -0.17 19.87 6.28
CA ALA A 156 -0.31 21.27 6.67
C ALA A 156 -1.65 21.53 7.39
N TYR A 157 -2.76 20.97 6.87
CA TYR A 157 -4.06 21.06 7.53
C TYR A 157 -4.11 20.33 8.88
N LEU A 158 -3.52 19.14 8.99
CA LEU A 158 -3.43 18.38 10.24
C LEU A 158 -2.61 19.14 11.30
N MET A 159 -1.52 19.78 10.90
CA MET A 159 -0.69 20.62 11.80
C MET A 159 -1.44 21.83 12.34
N THR A 160 -2.46 22.32 11.64
CA THR A 160 -3.36 23.39 12.11
C THR A 160 -4.64 22.86 12.77
N GLY A 161 -4.80 21.54 12.87
CA GLY A 161 -6.01 20.90 13.42
C GLY A 161 -7.22 20.91 12.49
N ASP A 162 -7.07 21.29 11.22
CA ASP A 162 -8.15 21.30 10.22
C ASP A 162 -8.33 19.92 9.60
N LEU A 163 -8.92 19.02 10.38
CA LEU A 163 -9.12 17.64 9.98
C LEU A 163 -10.04 17.49 8.76
N THR A 164 -11.07 18.35 8.64
CA THR A 164 -12.02 18.31 7.53
C THR A 164 -11.32 18.57 6.21
N ARG A 165 -10.48 19.62 6.13
CA ARG A 165 -9.74 19.93 4.89
C ARG A 165 -8.68 18.88 4.58
N ALA A 166 -8.01 18.32 5.59
CA ALA A 166 -7.09 17.20 5.39
C ALA A 166 -7.79 15.99 4.74
N GLY A 167 -8.95 15.60 5.28
CA GLY A 167 -9.77 14.51 4.73
C GLY A 167 -10.26 14.79 3.31
N GLN A 168 -10.77 16.01 3.04
CA GLN A 168 -11.20 16.42 1.70
C GLN A 168 -10.05 16.37 0.69
N ARG A 169 -8.85 16.79 1.07
CA ARG A 169 -7.68 16.79 0.19
C ARG A 169 -7.27 15.37 -0.22
N ILE A 170 -7.31 14.42 0.71
CA ILE A 170 -7.02 13.00 0.45
C ILE A 170 -8.14 12.38 -0.39
N ALA A 171 -9.40 12.60 -0.03
CA ALA A 171 -10.53 12.05 -0.77
C ALA A 171 -10.57 12.54 -2.24
N LEU A 172 -10.26 13.81 -2.48
CA LEU A 172 -10.14 14.34 -3.84
C LEU A 172 -9.04 13.62 -4.62
N TYR A 173 -7.88 13.38 -4.02
CA TYR A 173 -6.79 12.65 -4.67
C TYR A 173 -7.16 11.19 -4.97
N GLU A 174 -7.77 10.48 -4.02
CA GLU A 174 -8.20 9.08 -4.18
C GLU A 174 -9.33 8.94 -5.22
N SER A 175 -10.25 9.92 -5.30
CA SER A 175 -11.32 9.94 -6.30
C SER A 175 -10.82 10.08 -7.75
N GLN A 176 -9.58 10.50 -7.94
CA GLN A 176 -8.93 10.64 -9.25
C GLN A 176 -8.09 9.41 -9.62
N GLN A 177 -7.91 8.45 -8.70
CA GLN A 177 -7.16 7.24 -8.98
C GLN A 177 -8.03 6.22 -9.72
N VAL A 178 -7.41 5.46 -10.63
CA VAL A 178 -8.07 4.34 -11.33
C VAL A 178 -8.45 3.24 -10.36
N PHE A 179 -7.54 2.96 -9.41
CA PHE A 179 -7.75 2.01 -8.33
C PHE A 179 -7.62 2.75 -7.00
N SER A 180 -8.72 3.32 -6.54
CA SER A 180 -8.79 3.97 -5.24
C SER A 180 -8.60 2.96 -4.11
N LYS A 181 -8.04 3.39 -2.98
CA LYS A 181 -7.87 2.53 -1.80
C LYS A 181 -9.21 2.13 -1.18
N GLY A 182 -9.25 0.91 -0.65
CA GLY A 182 -10.38 0.39 0.15
C GLY A 182 -11.56 -0.08 -0.71
N PRO A 183 -11.95 -1.37 -0.64
CA PRO A 183 -13.07 -1.88 -1.41
C PRO A 183 -14.38 -1.21 -0.97
N GLY A 184 -15.16 -0.74 -1.94
CA GLY A 184 -16.49 -0.16 -1.70
C GLY A 184 -16.51 1.25 -1.11
N ILE A 185 -15.36 1.94 -1.02
CA ILE A 185 -15.31 3.34 -0.58
C ILE A 185 -15.57 4.25 -1.79
N ASP A 186 -16.63 5.05 -1.70
CA ASP A 186 -16.93 6.09 -2.68
C ASP A 186 -16.25 7.42 -2.28
N TRP A 187 -15.01 7.60 -2.71
CA TRP A 187 -14.19 8.78 -2.39
C TRP A 187 -14.75 10.10 -2.94
N SER A 188 -15.67 10.04 -3.93
CA SER A 188 -16.34 11.24 -4.44
C SER A 188 -17.26 11.89 -3.40
N LYS A 189 -17.72 11.11 -2.41
CA LYS A 189 -18.52 11.58 -1.26
C LYS A 189 -17.67 12.12 -0.11
N GLY A 190 -16.35 12.10 -0.24
CA GLY A 190 -15.40 12.55 0.78
C GLY A 190 -14.80 11.43 1.62
N MET A 191 -14.05 11.82 2.65
CA MET A 191 -13.38 10.91 3.57
C MET A 191 -14.41 10.19 4.45
N PRO A 192 -14.36 8.84 4.59
CA PRO A 192 -15.26 8.13 5.48
C PRO A 192 -15.16 8.63 6.93
N GLU A 193 -16.31 8.74 7.61
CA GLU A 193 -16.38 9.27 8.99
C GLU A 193 -15.50 8.48 9.97
N ALA A 194 -15.38 7.17 9.77
CA ALA A 194 -14.54 6.31 10.59
C ALA A 194 -13.06 6.75 10.56
N TYR A 195 -12.54 7.11 9.40
CA TYR A 195 -11.16 7.58 9.24
C TYR A 195 -10.96 8.95 9.88
N LEU A 196 -11.95 9.83 9.77
CA LEU A 196 -11.92 11.13 10.45
C LEU A 196 -11.92 10.97 11.97
N LYS A 197 -12.79 10.11 12.53
CA LYS A 197 -12.81 9.85 13.99
C LYS A 197 -11.47 9.30 14.49
N LEU A 198 -10.89 8.36 13.76
CA LEU A 198 -9.58 7.79 14.06
C LEU A 198 -8.49 8.88 14.10
N ALA A 199 -8.44 9.71 13.06
CA ALA A 199 -7.50 10.80 12.95
C ALA A 199 -7.72 11.89 14.02
N ALA A 200 -8.98 12.20 14.36
CA ALA A 200 -9.33 13.14 15.42
C ALA A 200 -8.82 12.66 16.78
N TYR A 201 -8.98 11.37 17.09
CA TYR A 201 -8.46 10.77 18.31
C TYR A 201 -6.94 10.92 18.40
N LEU A 202 -6.23 10.60 17.31
CA LEU A 202 -4.78 10.70 17.25
C LEU A 202 -4.29 12.15 17.39
N LEU A 203 -4.95 13.11 16.76
CA LEU A 203 -4.60 14.54 16.90
C LEU A 203 -4.82 15.08 18.33
N ALA A 204 -5.86 14.62 19.01
CA ALA A 204 -6.20 15.06 20.36
C ALA A 204 -5.41 14.34 21.46
N HIS A 205 -4.63 13.32 21.11
CA HIS A 205 -3.87 12.54 22.06
C HIS A 205 -2.74 13.37 22.69
N ASP A 206 -2.55 13.21 24.00
CA ASP A 206 -1.40 13.80 24.69
C ASP A 206 -0.18 12.90 24.49
N TYR A 207 0.81 13.42 23.76
CA TYR A 207 2.06 12.73 23.44
C TYR A 207 3.19 13.05 24.44
N SER A 208 2.87 13.60 25.63
CA SER A 208 3.84 14.04 26.64
C SER A 208 4.77 12.93 27.13
N GLU A 209 4.44 11.66 26.93
CA GLU A 209 5.32 10.52 27.22
C GLU A 209 6.52 10.43 26.27
N LEU A 210 6.42 11.05 25.09
CA LEU A 210 7.53 11.12 24.16
C LEU A 210 8.51 12.20 24.63
N PRO A 211 9.83 11.90 24.67
CA PRO A 211 10.86 12.86 25.06
C PRO A 211 11.16 13.84 23.91
N LEU A 212 10.13 14.46 23.36
CA LEU A 212 10.17 15.36 22.21
C LEU A 212 9.70 16.77 22.61
N LEU A 213 10.10 17.77 21.83
CA LEU A 213 9.54 19.12 21.96
C LEU A 213 8.05 19.12 21.66
N GLU A 214 7.31 20.09 22.19
CA GLU A 214 5.86 20.21 21.97
C GLU A 214 5.49 20.25 20.47
N THR A 215 6.27 20.98 19.67
CA THR A 215 6.08 21.05 18.21
C THR A 215 6.28 19.70 17.52
N GLN A 216 7.28 18.93 17.94
CA GLN A 216 7.56 17.59 17.42
C GLN A 216 6.50 16.58 17.87
N ARG A 217 6.02 16.67 19.12
CA ARG A 217 4.90 15.85 19.61
C ARG A 217 3.63 16.08 18.80
N LYS A 218 3.31 17.34 18.51
CA LYS A 218 2.21 17.70 17.63
C LYS A 218 2.39 17.12 16.22
N GLU A 219 3.62 17.15 15.70
CA GLU A 219 3.96 16.55 14.41
C GLU A 219 3.77 15.02 14.41
N VAL A 220 4.16 14.31 15.48
CA VAL A 220 3.90 12.87 15.63
C VAL A 220 2.40 12.57 15.54
N GLY A 221 1.57 13.30 16.29
CA GLY A 221 0.11 13.17 16.22
C GLY A 221 -0.44 13.40 14.82
N ALA A 222 0.02 14.46 14.14
CA ALA A 222 -0.38 14.76 12.76
C ALA A 222 0.08 13.69 11.76
N LYS A 223 1.29 13.12 11.91
CA LYS A 223 1.76 12.03 11.03
C LYS A 223 1.00 10.72 11.24
N LEU A 224 0.68 10.37 12.49
CA LEU A 224 -0.17 9.22 12.78
C LEU A 224 -1.59 9.42 12.22
N ALA A 225 -2.16 10.61 12.39
CA ALA A 225 -3.45 10.97 11.80
C ALA A 225 -3.41 10.89 10.26
N LEU A 226 -2.34 11.36 9.62
CA LEU A 226 -2.15 11.23 8.18
C LEU A 226 -2.11 9.75 7.76
N SER A 227 -1.33 8.92 8.43
CA SER A 227 -1.28 7.47 8.15
C SER A 227 -2.63 6.78 8.33
N ALA A 228 -3.39 7.16 9.36
CA ALA A 228 -4.77 6.72 9.56
C ALA A 228 -5.66 7.10 8.35
N LEU A 229 -5.65 8.37 7.93
CA LEU A 229 -6.43 8.84 6.79
C LEU A 229 -6.03 8.17 5.46
N LEU A 230 -4.74 7.87 5.27
CA LEU A 230 -4.22 7.19 4.08
C LEU A 230 -4.42 5.67 4.11
N GLY A 231 -4.91 5.10 5.21
CA GLY A 231 -5.05 3.65 5.39
C GLY A 231 -3.69 2.93 5.30
N GLU A 232 -2.64 3.54 5.83
CA GLU A 232 -1.29 3.00 5.76
C GLU A 232 -1.06 1.83 6.71
N THR A 233 -0.05 1.02 6.38
CA THR A 233 0.41 -0.03 7.29
C THR A 233 1.13 0.58 8.50
N TYR A 234 1.22 -0.16 9.59
CA TYR A 234 2.03 0.26 10.75
C TYR A 234 3.51 0.46 10.39
N ALA A 235 4.01 -0.25 9.37
CA ALA A 235 5.37 -0.07 8.86
C ALA A 235 5.57 1.34 8.28
N ASP A 236 4.63 1.80 7.46
CA ASP A 236 4.70 3.11 6.83
C ASP A 236 4.44 4.24 7.85
N ALA A 237 3.49 4.04 8.76
CA ALA A 237 3.27 4.96 9.87
C ALA A 237 4.51 5.09 10.77
N GLY A 238 5.18 3.97 11.06
CA GLY A 238 6.45 3.92 11.79
C GLY A 238 7.55 4.73 11.10
N LYS A 239 7.71 4.60 9.78
CA LYS A 239 8.67 5.41 9.01
C LYS A 239 8.37 6.90 9.11
N ARG A 240 7.10 7.30 8.97
CA ARG A 240 6.69 8.71 9.06
C ARG A 240 7.05 9.33 10.40
N ILE A 241 6.77 8.64 11.51
CA ILE A 241 7.10 9.18 12.84
C ILE A 241 8.60 9.12 13.12
N LEU A 242 9.34 8.17 12.55
CA LEU A 242 10.80 8.11 12.66
C LEU A 242 11.48 9.32 11.98
N ASP A 243 10.89 9.83 10.90
CA ASP A 243 11.36 11.06 10.26
C ASP A 243 11.19 12.30 11.15
N VAL A 244 10.33 12.25 12.17
CA VAL A 244 10.25 13.31 13.19
C VAL A 244 11.55 13.25 13.99
N SER A 245 12.21 14.40 14.17
CA SER A 245 13.51 14.51 14.87
C SER A 245 14.72 13.89 14.16
N ASN A 246 14.70 13.81 12.82
CA ASN A 246 15.82 13.30 12.00
C ASN A 246 16.27 11.87 12.37
N GLY A 247 15.41 11.07 13.01
CA GLY A 247 15.78 9.76 13.54
C GLY A 247 16.75 9.79 14.73
N GLU A 248 17.13 10.98 15.23
CA GLU A 248 18.20 11.15 16.21
C GLU A 248 17.73 11.05 17.66
N PHE A 249 16.42 11.06 17.94
CA PHE A 249 15.95 11.18 19.32
C PHE A 249 15.24 9.95 19.89
N GLY A 250 15.78 9.45 21.01
CA GLY A 250 15.03 8.85 22.11
C GLY A 250 14.45 7.46 21.91
N TRP A 251 14.45 6.87 20.72
CA TRP A 251 13.89 5.53 20.52
C TRP A 251 14.60 4.46 21.34
N THR A 252 15.89 4.63 21.66
CA THR A 252 16.62 3.77 22.62
C THR A 252 16.16 3.97 24.06
N VAL A 253 15.91 5.21 24.50
CA VAL A 253 15.34 5.52 25.83
C VAL A 253 13.94 4.92 25.94
N PHE A 254 13.15 5.09 24.89
CA PHE A 254 11.82 4.55 24.79
C PHE A 254 11.82 3.01 24.70
N GLY A 255 12.76 2.41 23.96
CA GLY A 255 13.03 0.98 23.92
C GLY A 255 13.37 0.42 25.30
N ASN A 256 14.11 1.16 26.13
CA ASN A 256 14.37 0.78 27.52
C ASN A 256 13.10 0.78 28.37
N VAL A 257 12.17 1.72 28.16
CA VAL A 257 10.84 1.68 28.79
C VAL A 257 10.09 0.42 28.36
N LEU A 258 10.09 0.09 27.06
CA LEU A 258 9.44 -1.10 26.52
C LEU A 258 10.01 -2.41 27.12
N ARG A 259 11.33 -2.49 27.31
CA ARG A 259 12.02 -3.64 27.92
C ARG A 259 11.55 -3.94 29.34
N THR A 260 11.19 -2.92 30.11
CA THR A 260 10.79 -3.09 31.51
C THR A 260 9.33 -3.48 31.70
N ASN A 261 8.49 -3.39 30.66
CA ASN A 261 7.06 -3.73 30.76
C ASN A 261 6.46 -4.23 29.42
N PRO A 262 6.92 -5.38 28.88
CA PRO A 262 6.40 -5.93 27.63
C PRO A 262 5.02 -6.55 27.85
N CYS A 263 4.00 -6.01 27.19
CA CYS A 263 2.60 -6.39 27.43
C CYS A 263 2.06 -7.48 26.50
N CYS A 264 2.78 -7.82 25.44
CA CYS A 264 2.30 -8.80 24.48
C CYS A 264 3.45 -9.49 23.76
N GLY A 265 3.15 -10.65 23.17
CA GLY A 265 4.09 -11.43 22.37
C GLY A 265 4.79 -10.63 21.25
N TYR A 266 4.21 -9.52 20.79
CA TYR A 266 4.83 -8.70 19.75
C TYR A 266 5.96 -7.82 20.29
N ALA A 267 5.81 -7.19 21.46
CA ALA A 267 6.90 -6.44 22.08
C ALA A 267 8.08 -7.37 22.44
N THR A 268 7.81 -8.64 22.74
CA THR A 268 8.86 -9.64 23.01
C THR A 268 9.57 -10.15 21.76
N THR A 269 8.96 -10.04 20.58
CA THR A 269 9.60 -10.40 19.30
C THR A 269 10.20 -9.20 18.58
N CYS A 270 9.93 -7.98 19.06
CA CYS A 270 10.42 -6.75 18.48
C CYS A 270 11.90 -6.56 18.82
N ASN A 271 12.71 -6.23 17.83
CA ASN A 271 14.07 -5.77 18.03
C ASN A 271 14.05 -4.35 18.61
N LEU A 272 14.10 -4.26 19.93
CA LEU A 272 14.12 -2.97 20.65
C LEU A 272 15.44 -2.21 20.53
N ASP A 273 16.37 -2.69 19.71
CA ASP A 273 17.57 -1.96 19.26
C ASP A 273 17.40 -1.34 17.87
N ASP A 274 16.34 -1.68 17.13
CA ASP A 274 16.00 -1.06 15.85
C ASP A 274 14.98 0.08 16.05
N PRO A 275 15.36 1.36 15.84
CA PRO A 275 14.46 2.50 15.96
C PRO A 275 13.21 2.39 15.09
N LEU A 276 13.31 1.76 13.91
CA LEU A 276 12.17 1.60 13.03
C LEU A 276 11.15 0.62 13.63
N GLU A 277 11.58 -0.52 14.17
CA GLU A 277 10.66 -1.46 14.80
C GLU A 277 9.97 -0.87 16.03
N ILE A 278 10.70 -0.06 16.80
CA ILE A 278 10.14 0.66 17.96
C ILE A 278 9.09 1.68 17.51
N ALA A 279 9.38 2.47 16.47
CA ALA A 279 8.44 3.41 15.89
C ALA A 279 7.18 2.70 15.34
N GLN A 280 7.35 1.55 14.69
CA GLN A 280 6.23 0.72 14.22
C GLN A 280 5.36 0.21 15.37
N LEU A 281 5.98 -0.23 16.47
CA LEU A 281 5.26 -0.67 17.67
C LEU A 281 4.47 0.49 18.30
N TYR A 282 5.06 1.68 18.35
CA TYR A 282 4.40 2.88 18.83
C TYR A 282 3.19 3.25 17.96
N ALA A 283 3.38 3.30 16.64
CA ALA A 283 2.31 3.59 15.68
C ALA A 283 1.15 2.58 15.81
N ARG A 284 1.48 1.28 15.89
CA ARG A 284 0.49 0.22 16.10
C ARG A 284 -0.31 0.45 17.38
N MET A 285 0.36 0.75 18.49
CA MET A 285 -0.33 0.94 19.76
C MET A 285 -1.29 2.12 19.70
N ARG A 286 -0.85 3.28 19.18
CA ARG A 286 -1.70 4.48 19.14
C ARG A 286 -2.86 4.35 18.16
N MET A 287 -2.63 3.80 16.99
CA MET A 287 -3.71 3.53 16.03
C MET A 287 -4.67 2.45 16.55
N GLY A 288 -4.16 1.41 17.20
CA GLY A 288 -4.98 0.37 17.84
C GLY A 288 -5.85 0.91 18.98
N GLU A 289 -5.30 1.81 19.81
CA GLU A 289 -6.04 2.54 20.84
C GLU A 289 -7.18 3.36 20.24
N ALA A 290 -6.89 4.12 19.18
CA ALA A 290 -7.86 4.96 18.50
C ALA A 290 -9.01 4.12 17.91
N CYS A 291 -8.71 2.99 17.25
CA CYS A 291 -9.72 2.05 16.76
C CYS A 291 -10.57 1.47 17.90
N THR A 292 -9.93 1.03 18.98
CA THR A 292 -10.59 0.41 20.13
C THR A 292 -11.50 1.40 20.86
N ASN A 293 -11.10 2.68 20.93
CA ASN A 293 -11.95 3.74 21.47
C ASN A 293 -13.20 3.96 20.61
N MET A 294 -13.10 3.95 19.28
CA MET A 294 -14.26 4.06 18.40
C MET A 294 -15.24 2.89 18.57
N ASP A 295 -14.72 1.67 18.71
CA ASP A 295 -15.55 0.49 18.98
C ASP A 295 -16.28 0.63 20.32
N LEU A 296 -15.59 1.13 21.35
CA LEU A 296 -16.18 1.39 22.66
C LEU A 296 -17.30 2.44 22.60
N GLU A 297 -17.07 3.55 21.89
CA GLU A 297 -18.08 4.59 21.69
C GLU A 297 -19.33 4.03 21.01
N LYS A 298 -19.15 3.21 19.97
CA LYS A 298 -20.26 2.55 19.27
C LYS A 298 -21.03 1.59 20.18
N LEU A 299 -20.32 0.75 20.93
CA LEU A 299 -20.93 -0.19 21.88
C LEU A 299 -21.68 0.56 22.99
N SER A 300 -21.08 1.62 23.53
CA SER A 300 -21.67 2.49 24.55
C SER A 300 -22.95 3.17 24.07
N ALA A 301 -22.95 3.67 22.82
CA ALA A 301 -24.12 4.30 22.23
C ALA A 301 -25.29 3.32 22.05
N LEU A 302 -25.00 2.07 21.68
CA LEU A 302 -26.02 1.05 21.43
C LEU A 302 -26.48 0.32 22.70
N ARG A 303 -25.68 0.35 23.78
CA ARG A 303 -25.93 -0.34 25.06
C ARG A 303 -26.39 -1.80 24.92
N LEU A 304 -25.75 -2.56 24.01
CA LEU A 304 -26.12 -3.95 23.76
C LEU A 304 -25.74 -4.85 24.96
N GLY A 305 -26.70 -5.59 25.50
CA GLY A 305 -26.47 -6.54 26.60
C GLY A 305 -26.27 -5.88 27.98
N LYS A 306 -25.64 -6.61 28.91
CA LYS A 306 -25.39 -6.20 30.30
C LYS A 306 -24.23 -5.21 30.44
N GLY A 307 -23.39 -5.09 29.41
CA GLY A 307 -22.20 -4.25 29.44
C GLY A 307 -21.25 -4.56 28.29
N ILE A 308 -19.95 -4.43 28.55
CA ILE A 308 -18.90 -4.81 27.60
C ILE A 308 -18.01 -5.92 28.12
N LYS A 309 -17.41 -6.66 27.20
CA LYS A 309 -16.38 -7.65 27.44
C LYS A 309 -15.09 -7.27 26.71
N ILE A 310 -13.96 -7.37 27.39
CA ILE A 310 -12.62 -7.25 26.78
C ILE A 310 -12.29 -8.58 26.10
N LEU A 311 -12.02 -8.52 24.80
CA LEU A 311 -11.57 -9.65 23.98
C LEU A 311 -10.06 -9.58 23.79
N PRO A 312 -9.27 -10.51 24.33
CA PRO A 312 -7.83 -10.44 24.16
C PRO A 312 -7.41 -10.94 22.77
N ALA A 313 -6.42 -10.25 22.18
CA ALA A 313 -6.00 -10.45 20.79
C ALA A 313 -5.57 -11.89 20.44
N ASN A 314 -4.96 -12.59 21.41
CA ASN A 314 -4.43 -13.95 21.25
C ASN A 314 -5.24 -14.96 22.08
N GLY A 315 -6.57 -14.85 22.07
CA GLY A 315 -7.43 -15.64 22.96
C GLY A 315 -7.15 -15.34 24.43
N ASN A 316 -7.04 -16.34 25.31
CA ASN A 316 -6.85 -16.14 26.75
C ASN A 316 -5.41 -15.78 27.18
N HIS A 317 -4.52 -15.38 26.27
CA HIS A 317 -3.06 -15.28 26.55
C HIS A 317 -2.51 -13.85 26.67
N CYS A 318 -3.35 -12.81 26.69
CA CYS A 318 -2.83 -11.47 26.95
C CYS A 318 -2.57 -11.30 28.46
N ILE A 319 -1.31 -11.43 28.88
CA ILE A 319 -0.85 -11.34 30.29
C ILE A 319 -1.43 -10.11 31.03
N SER A 320 -1.61 -9.02 30.30
CA SER A 320 -2.07 -7.74 30.84
C SER A 320 -3.58 -7.65 30.96
N CYS A 321 -4.31 -8.11 29.94
CA CYS A 321 -5.76 -8.16 29.98
C CYS A 321 -6.20 -9.26 31.00
N THR A 322 -5.49 -10.38 31.10
CA THR A 322 -5.86 -11.56 31.94
C THR A 322 -5.71 -11.37 33.44
N ARG A 323 -4.92 -10.40 33.88
CA ARG A 323 -4.76 -10.06 35.31
C ARG A 323 -5.90 -9.20 35.85
N GLY A 324 -6.84 -8.76 35.00
CA GLY A 324 -7.89 -7.83 35.35
C GLY A 324 -9.31 -8.38 35.18
N LYS A 325 -10.29 -7.55 35.53
CA LYS A 325 -11.71 -7.76 35.23
C LYS A 325 -11.90 -7.66 33.70
N HIS A 326 -12.63 -8.61 33.11
CA HIS A 326 -12.86 -8.68 31.66
C HIS A 326 -14.26 -8.30 31.22
N GLN A 327 -15.19 -8.17 32.16
CA GLN A 327 -16.58 -7.84 31.89
C GLN A 327 -16.93 -6.65 32.75
N TYR A 328 -17.44 -5.59 32.15
CA TYR A 328 -17.81 -4.37 32.84
C TYR A 328 -19.27 -4.09 32.52
N SER A 329 -20.09 -3.86 33.54
CA SER A 329 -21.46 -3.40 33.29
C SER A 329 -21.44 -1.98 32.71
N TRP A 330 -22.55 -1.53 32.12
CA TRP A 330 -22.65 -0.16 31.61
C TRP A 330 -22.44 0.91 32.68
N SER A 331 -22.78 0.62 33.94
CA SER A 331 -22.52 1.53 35.07
C SER A 331 -21.04 1.64 35.41
N GLU A 332 -20.20 0.72 34.94
CA GLU A 332 -18.76 0.65 35.19
C GLU A 332 -17.94 1.17 34.00
N ILE A 333 -18.57 1.71 32.95
CA ILE A 333 -17.86 2.13 31.73
C ILE A 333 -16.76 3.18 32.00
N GLN A 334 -16.97 4.06 32.99
CA GLN A 334 -16.00 5.08 33.38
C GLN A 334 -14.79 4.50 34.14
N SER A 335 -14.91 3.29 34.70
CA SER A 335 -13.81 2.60 35.38
C SER A 335 -13.01 1.69 34.44
N LEU A 336 -13.31 1.73 33.14
CA LEU A 336 -12.60 0.91 32.16
C LEU A 336 -11.12 1.26 32.12
N PRO A 337 -10.24 0.24 32.06
CA PRO A 337 -8.88 0.49 31.66
C PRO A 337 -8.94 1.02 30.22
N ARG A 338 -8.34 2.20 29.98
CA ARG A 338 -7.98 2.61 28.62
C ARG A 338 -7.23 1.45 27.98
N LEU A 339 -7.77 0.83 26.94
CA LEU A 339 -7.08 -0.22 26.20
C LEU A 339 -6.63 0.33 24.85
N PRO A 340 -5.45 -0.08 24.38
CA PRO A 340 -4.39 -0.77 25.10
C PRO A 340 -3.62 0.21 26.02
N LYS A 341 -3.73 0.05 27.34
CA LYS A 341 -2.92 0.80 28.32
C LYS A 341 -1.44 0.45 28.28
N GLN A 342 -1.08 -0.56 27.50
CA GLN A 342 0.21 -1.21 27.55
C GLN A 342 0.68 -1.61 26.15
N TRP A 343 2.00 -1.61 25.98
CA TRP A 343 2.67 -1.63 24.69
C TRP A 343 2.38 -2.86 23.84
N GLY A 344 1.85 -2.61 22.62
CA GLY A 344 1.55 -3.63 21.62
C GLY A 344 0.31 -4.49 21.89
N CYS A 345 -0.46 -4.20 22.94
CA CYS A 345 -1.72 -4.89 23.17
C CYS A 345 -2.74 -4.55 22.07
N MET A 346 -3.47 -5.56 21.61
CA MET A 346 -4.51 -5.46 20.58
C MET A 346 -5.86 -5.99 21.10
N CYS A 347 -6.07 -5.98 22.43
CA CYS A 347 -7.35 -6.36 23.03
C CYS A 347 -8.44 -5.41 22.53
N THR A 348 -9.60 -5.94 22.14
CA THR A 348 -10.77 -5.16 21.65
C THR A 348 -11.96 -5.29 22.60
N TYR A 349 -13.07 -4.61 22.28
CA TYR A 349 -14.30 -4.68 23.05
C TYR A 349 -15.42 -5.39 22.28
N SER A 350 -16.29 -6.09 23.00
CA SER A 350 -17.55 -6.62 22.46
C SER A 350 -18.69 -6.45 23.47
N ALA A 351 -19.93 -6.60 23.00
CA ALA A 351 -21.08 -6.61 23.89
C ALA A 351 -21.03 -7.83 24.83
N TRP A 352 -21.27 -7.60 26.13
CA TRP A 352 -21.49 -8.67 27.10
C TRP A 352 -22.99 -8.94 27.19
N ILE A 353 -23.44 -10.00 26.53
CA ILE A 353 -24.84 -10.44 26.51
C ILE A 353 -25.18 -11.24 27.77
#